data_AF-T1IF03-F1
#
_entry.id   AF-T1IF03-F1
#
_cell.length_a   1.000
_cell.length_b   1.000
_cell.length_c   1.000
_cell.angle_alpha   90.00
_cell.angle_beta   90.00
_cell.angle_gamma   90.00
#
_symmetry.space_group_name_H-M   'P 1'
#
loop_
_entity.id
_entity.type
_entity.pdbx_description
1 polymer ?
#
loop_
_entity_poly.entity_id
_entity_poly.type
_entity_poly.pdbx_seq_one_letter_code
_entity_poly.pdbx_strand_id
1 'polypeptide(L)'
;CTVQVTISHLISPTDFYVHRLGITRKTSDLQSQLRRYSLNRQKCRAPLHTIVKEQDNYWYRVRIMEVNNDKEVTVHFIDFGNTEVMVKDRLRAVPLIVKNTPPLALRCKLANCYPIKGEIWDSQAIAVMTQITN
;
A
#
# COMPACT_ATOMS: atom_id res chain seq x y z
N CYS A 1 10.26 -16.21 18.94
CA CYS A 1 9.60 -16.57 17.67
C CYS A 1 9.89 -15.46 16.66
N THR A 2 10.48 -15.79 15.51
CA THR A 2 10.75 -14.84 14.42
C THR A 2 9.80 -15.12 13.26
N VAL A 3 9.52 -14.12 12.43
CA VAL A 3 8.64 -14.25 11.25
C VAL A 3 9.42 -13.81 10.03
N GLN A 4 9.35 -14.59 8.96
CA GLN A 4 9.96 -14.23 7.68
C GLN A 4 9.09 -13.22 6.93
N VAL A 5 9.73 -12.19 6.41
CA VAL A 5 9.09 -11.09 5.68
C VAL A 5 9.92 -10.68 4.47
N THR A 6 9.28 -10.02 3.50
CA THR A 6 9.93 -9.36 2.36
C THR A 6 9.58 -7.88 2.39
N ILE A 7 10.49 -6.99 2.01
CA ILE A 7 10.19 -5.56 1.89
C ILE A 7 9.29 -5.34 0.67
N SER A 8 8.13 -4.73 0.88
CA SER A 8 7.18 -4.39 -0.19
C SER A 8 7.36 -2.95 -0.68
N HIS A 9 7.82 -2.06 0.21
CA HIS A 9 8.14 -0.68 -0.13
C HIS A 9 9.15 -0.10 0.86
N LEU A 10 10.18 0.59 0.37
CA LEU A 10 11.24 1.18 1.18
C LEU A 10 11.23 2.70 1.01
N ILE A 11 11.05 3.43 2.12
CA ILE A 11 11.23 4.90 2.16
C ILE A 11 12.53 5.22 2.91
N SER A 12 12.72 4.63 4.08
CA SER A 12 13.94 4.77 4.89
C SER A 12 14.07 3.61 5.89
N PRO A 13 15.22 3.45 6.56
CA PRO A 13 15.37 2.48 7.66
C PRO A 13 14.38 2.66 8.82
N THR A 14 13.80 3.86 8.99
CA THR A 14 12.78 4.13 10.00
C THR A 14 11.35 4.17 9.46
N ASP A 15 11.18 3.98 8.15
CA ASP A 15 9.87 3.97 7.51
C ASP A 15 9.90 3.07 6.26
N PHE A 16 9.44 1.85 6.41
CA PHE A 16 9.32 0.91 5.30
C PHE A 16 8.15 -0.04 5.54
N TYR A 17 7.77 -0.79 4.53
CA TYR A 17 6.65 -1.71 4.56
C TYR A 17 7.11 -3.10 4.19
N VAL A 18 6.52 -4.09 4.87
CA VAL A 18 6.84 -5.50 4.63
C VAL A 18 5.59 -6.34 4.42
N HIS A 19 5.78 -7.45 3.71
CA HIS A 19 4.83 -8.55 3.62
C HIS A 19 5.36 -9.76 4.35
N ARG A 20 4.49 -10.47 5.07
CA ARG A 20 4.85 -11.79 5.61
C ARG A 20 5.02 -12.79 4.49
N LEU A 21 5.98 -13.71 4.64
CA LEU A 21 6.11 -14.82 3.70
C LEU A 21 4.79 -15.61 3.65
N GLY A 22 4.32 -15.93 2.43
CA GLY A 22 3.02 -16.57 2.22
C GLY A 22 1.82 -15.61 2.09
N ILE A 23 2.04 -14.29 2.07
CA ILE A 23 0.96 -13.31 1.80
C ILE A 23 0.28 -13.53 0.45
N THR A 24 0.97 -14.18 -0.50
CA THR A 24 0.56 -14.37 -1.89
C THR A 24 -0.84 -14.95 -2.04
N ARG A 25 -1.23 -15.92 -1.19
CA ARG A 25 -2.60 -16.46 -1.18
C ARG A 25 -3.64 -15.40 -0.84
N LYS A 26 -3.41 -14.64 0.24
CA LYS A 26 -4.31 -13.53 0.64
C LYS A 26 -4.38 -12.44 -0.42
N THR A 27 -3.25 -12.13 -1.06
CA THR A 27 -3.22 -11.15 -2.15
C THR A 27 -4.02 -11.64 -3.36
N SER A 28 -3.88 -12.91 -3.75
CA SER A 28 -4.62 -13.52 -4.85
C SER A 28 -6.13 -13.59 -4.58
N ASP A 29 -6.52 -13.99 -3.36
CA ASP A 29 -7.92 -14.01 -2.93
C ASP A 29 -8.53 -12.60 -2.97
N LEU A 30 -7.79 -11.60 -2.47
CA LEU A 30 -8.22 -10.21 -2.47
C LEU A 30 -8.40 -9.69 -3.91
N GLN A 31 -7.44 -9.95 -4.81
CA GLN A 31 -7.54 -9.57 -6.23
C GLN A 31 -8.76 -10.21 -6.89
N SER A 32 -9.00 -11.49 -6.64
CA SER A 32 -10.14 -12.23 -7.19
C SER A 32 -11.48 -11.65 -6.72
N GLN A 33 -11.59 -11.30 -5.44
CA GLN A 33 -12.80 -10.67 -4.88
C GLN A 33 -13.03 -9.28 -5.47
N LEU A 34 -11.98 -8.46 -5.56
CA LEU A 34 -12.07 -7.13 -6.14
C LEU A 34 -12.46 -7.15 -7.62
N ARG A 35 -11.87 -8.07 -8.40
CA ARG A 35 -12.21 -8.26 -9.83
C ARG A 35 -13.65 -8.70 -10.02
N ARG A 36 -14.17 -9.60 -9.18
CA ARG A 36 -15.59 -10.00 -9.24
C ARG A 36 -16.54 -8.84 -8.97
N TYR A 37 -16.19 -7.97 -8.04
CA TYR A 37 -17.02 -6.82 -7.71
C TYR A 37 -17.03 -5.77 -8.82
N SER A 38 -15.90 -5.48 -9.45
CA SER A 38 -15.83 -4.45 -10.50
C SER A 38 -16.70 -4.76 -11.71
N LEU A 39 -16.86 -6.04 -12.06
CA LEU A 39 -17.77 -6.51 -13.10
C LEU A 39 -19.25 -6.19 -12.81
N ASN A 40 -19.64 -6.08 -11.54
CA ASN A 40 -21.02 -5.83 -11.13
C ASN A 40 -21.41 -4.34 -11.11
N ARG A 41 -20.49 -3.43 -11.49
CA ARG A 41 -20.72 -1.98 -11.75
C ARG A 41 -21.58 -1.20 -10.73
N GLN A 42 -21.68 -1.65 -9.48
CA GLN A 42 -22.43 -0.91 -8.46
C GLN A 42 -21.64 0.33 -8.01
N LYS A 43 -22.23 1.50 -8.25
CA LYS A 43 -21.75 2.79 -7.72
C LYS A 43 -22.05 2.84 -6.23
N CYS A 44 -21.06 2.57 -5.38
CA CYS A 44 -21.20 2.80 -3.94
C CYS A 44 -20.91 4.26 -3.60
N ARG A 45 -21.84 4.91 -2.89
CA ARG A 45 -21.64 6.16 -2.17
C ARG A 45 -21.27 5.82 -0.73
N ALA A 46 -20.00 5.53 -0.45
CA ALA A 46 -19.54 5.28 0.91
C ALA A 46 -18.52 6.35 1.30
N PRO A 47 -18.67 7.01 2.47
CA PRO A 47 -17.59 7.79 3.01
C PRO A 47 -16.53 6.85 3.61
N LEU A 48 -15.28 7.26 3.43
CA LEU A 48 -14.09 6.99 4.26
C LEU A 48 -13.13 5.86 3.83
N HIS A 49 -11.95 6.34 3.40
CA HIS A 49 -10.60 5.79 3.52
C HIS A 49 -10.17 4.55 2.73
N THR A 50 -11.05 3.81 2.06
CA THR A 50 -10.57 2.74 1.18
C THR A 50 -11.31 2.74 -0.15
N ILE A 51 -10.53 2.88 -1.21
CA ILE A 51 -10.96 2.98 -2.61
C ILE A 51 -10.23 1.90 -3.39
N VAL A 52 -10.83 1.42 -4.48
CA VAL A 52 -10.17 0.51 -5.41
C VAL A 52 -9.72 1.26 -6.67
N LYS A 53 -8.44 1.13 -7.02
CA LYS A 53 -7.84 1.67 -8.26
C LYS A 53 -7.84 0.58 -9.32
N GLU A 54 -8.37 0.87 -10.51
CA GLU A 54 -8.13 0.06 -11.69
C GLU A 54 -6.82 0.51 -12.36
N GLN A 55 -5.85 -0.40 -12.45
CA GLN A 55 -4.62 -0.20 -13.21
C GLN A 55 -4.19 -1.54 -13.80
N ASP A 56 -3.93 -1.58 -15.11
CA ASP A 56 -3.42 -2.76 -15.81
C ASP A 56 -4.28 -4.03 -15.58
N ASN A 57 -5.61 -3.86 -15.46
CA ASN A 57 -6.60 -4.89 -15.12
C ASN A 57 -6.54 -5.43 -13.68
N TYR A 58 -5.76 -4.81 -12.80
CA TYR A 58 -5.70 -5.12 -11.37
C TYR A 58 -6.44 -4.08 -10.53
N TRP A 59 -6.88 -4.52 -9.35
CA TRP A 59 -7.61 -3.68 -8.41
C TRP A 59 -6.85 -3.58 -7.09
N TYR A 60 -6.59 -2.36 -6.64
CA TYR A 60 -5.76 -2.13 -5.44
C TYR A 60 -6.53 -1.35 -4.39
N ARG A 61 -6.45 -1.77 -3.12
CA ARG A 61 -7.01 -0.98 -2.03
C ARG A 61 -6.08 0.19 -1.71
N VAL A 62 -6.63 1.39 -1.75
CA VAL A 62 -5.91 2.63 -1.49
C VAL A 62 -6.64 3.49 -0.48
N ARG A 63 -5.91 4.29 0.29
CA ARG A 63 -6.44 5.34 1.16
C ARG A 63 -6.13 6.70 0.56
N ILE A 64 -7.13 7.57 0.41
CA ILE A 64 -6.87 8.98 0.06
C ILE A 64 -6.13 9.62 1.24
N MET A 65 -4.97 10.18 0.94
CA MET A 65 -4.14 10.93 1.88
C MET A 65 -4.40 12.43 1.73
N GLU A 66 -4.56 12.90 0.50
CA GLU A 66 -4.74 14.32 0.18
C GLU A 66 -5.57 14.50 -1.11
N VAL A 67 -6.36 15.57 -1.16
CA VAL A 67 -7.03 16.02 -2.39
C VAL A 67 -6.25 17.20 -2.95
N ASN A 68 -5.45 16.93 -3.98
CA ASN A 68 -4.49 17.91 -4.51
C ASN A 68 -5.22 19.00 -5.31
N ASN A 69 -6.23 18.62 -6.09
CA ASN A 69 -7.07 19.53 -6.88
C ASN A 69 -8.39 18.84 -7.29
N ASP A 70 -9.17 19.44 -8.20
CA ASP A 70 -10.44 18.86 -8.67
C ASP A 70 -10.29 17.51 -9.35
N LYS A 71 -9.15 17.23 -9.99
CA LYS A 71 -8.90 16.01 -10.77
C LYS A 71 -8.02 15.01 -10.07
N GLU A 72 -7.13 15.43 -9.18
CA GLU A 72 -6.07 14.59 -8.63
C GLU A 72 -6.16 14.43 -7.11
N VAL A 73 -5.71 13.27 -6.65
CA VAL A 73 -5.56 12.94 -5.24
C VAL A 73 -4.23 12.21 -5.03
N THR A 74 -3.68 12.35 -3.83
CA THR A 74 -2.59 11.50 -3.35
C THR A 74 -3.20 10.32 -2.60
N VAL A 75 -2.82 9.10 -2.97
CA VAL A 75 -3.32 7.87 -2.35
C VAL A 75 -2.20 6.98 -1.87
N HIS A 76 -2.44 6.28 -0.77
CA HIS A 76 -1.54 5.30 -0.19
C HIS A 76 -2.09 3.89 -0.41
N PHE A 77 -1.31 3.01 -1.03
CA PHE A 77 -1.67 1.62 -1.29
C PHE A 77 -1.50 0.81 -0.01
N ILE A 78 -2.60 0.64 0.74
CA ILE A 78 -2.56 0.03 2.09
C ILE A 78 -2.04 -1.41 2.10
N ASP A 79 -2.08 -2.09 0.96
CA ASP A 79 -1.60 -3.45 0.82
C ASP A 79 -0.15 -3.56 0.33
N PHE A 80 0.52 -2.46 0.02
CA PHE A 80 1.88 -2.45 -0.54
C PHE A 80 2.82 -1.45 0.15
N GLY A 81 2.28 -0.32 0.62
CA GLY A 81 3.01 0.70 1.35
C GLY A 81 3.47 1.90 0.50
N ASN A 82 3.38 1.82 -0.83
CA ASN A 82 3.71 2.94 -1.70
C ASN A 82 2.59 4.01 -1.74
N THR A 83 2.97 5.23 -2.11
CA THR A 83 2.07 6.37 -2.28
C THR A 83 2.21 6.91 -3.70
N GLU A 84 1.10 7.26 -4.34
CA GLU A 84 1.08 7.82 -5.70
C GLU A 84 0.05 8.94 -5.82
N VAL A 85 0.31 9.88 -6.74
CA VAL A 85 -0.69 10.84 -7.22
C VAL A 85 -1.47 10.22 -8.38
N MET A 86 -2.79 10.38 -8.40
CA MET A 86 -3.62 9.89 -9.50
C MET A 86 -4.90 10.67 -9.70
N VAL A 87 -5.49 10.46 -10.89
CA VAL A 87 -6.79 11.01 -11.25
C VAL A 87 -7.94 10.33 -10.50
N LYS A 88 -8.88 11.14 -10.00
CA LYS A 88 -10.08 10.70 -9.26
C LYS A 88 -10.96 9.75 -10.06
N ASP A 89 -10.97 9.86 -11.38
CA ASP A 89 -11.82 9.04 -12.26
C ASP A 89 -11.47 7.55 -12.24
N ARG A 90 -10.30 7.17 -11.70
CA ARG A 90 -9.88 5.77 -11.52
C ARG A 90 -10.27 5.18 -10.16
N LEU A 91 -10.88 5.98 -9.29
CA LEU A 91 -11.30 5.59 -7.96
C LEU A 91 -12.71 5.01 -7.97
N ARG A 92 -12.90 3.87 -7.31
CA ARG A 92 -14.23 3.30 -7.04
C ARG A 92 -14.36 2.98 -5.54
N ALA A 93 -15.56 3.12 -5.00
CA ALA A 93 -15.82 2.74 -3.62
C ALA A 93 -15.59 1.23 -3.40
N VAL A 94 -15.03 0.90 -2.23
CA VAL A 94 -14.70 -0.48 -1.85
C VAL A 94 -15.97 -1.30 -1.55
N PRO A 95 -16.06 -2.54 -2.05
CA PRO A 95 -17.11 -3.47 -1.64
C PRO A 95 -16.98 -3.89 -0.18
N LEU A 96 -18.11 -4.05 0.50
CA LEU A 96 -18.17 -4.49 1.91
C LEU A 96 -17.38 -5.79 2.16
N ILE A 97 -17.29 -6.67 1.16
CA ILE A 97 -16.62 -7.97 1.27
C ILE A 97 -15.12 -7.87 1.60
N VAL A 98 -14.45 -6.79 1.16
CA VAL A 98 -13.02 -6.56 1.45
C VAL A 98 -12.78 -5.48 2.49
N LYS A 99 -13.84 -4.86 3.02
CA LYS A 99 -13.77 -3.80 4.04
C LYS A 99 -13.12 -4.30 5.33
N ASN A 100 -13.39 -5.56 5.70
CA ASN A 100 -12.90 -6.15 6.94
C ASN A 100 -11.52 -6.80 6.82
N THR A 101 -10.94 -6.86 5.62
CA THR A 101 -9.58 -7.37 5.42
C THR A 101 -8.58 -6.35 5.98
N PRO A 102 -7.69 -6.69 6.91
CA PRO A 102 -6.65 -5.76 7.36
C PRO A 102 -5.70 -5.37 6.22
N PRO A 103 -5.02 -4.21 6.29
CA PRO A 103 -3.90 -3.90 5.37
C PRO A 103 -2.90 -5.05 5.32
N LEU A 104 -2.51 -5.47 4.11
CA LEU A 104 -1.57 -6.57 3.94
C LEU A 104 -0.10 -6.14 4.17
N ALA A 105 0.20 -4.86 3.96
CA ALA A 105 1.51 -4.28 4.24
C ALA A 105 1.63 -3.82 5.69
N LEU A 106 2.71 -4.22 6.35
CA LEU A 106 3.03 -3.83 7.72
C LEU A 106 4.09 -2.72 7.69
N ARG A 107 3.75 -1.54 8.21
CA ARG A 107 4.72 -0.45 8.39
C ARG A 107 5.70 -0.82 9.51
N CYS A 108 6.99 -0.64 9.27
CA CYS A 108 8.08 -1.08 10.11
C CYS A 108 9.17 0.00 10.21
N LYS A 109 10.00 -0.16 11.24
CA LYS A 109 11.26 0.57 11.44
C LYS A 109 12.31 -0.38 11.96
N LEU A 110 13.59 -0.14 11.65
CA LEU A 110 14.69 -0.82 12.31
C LEU A 110 14.77 -0.35 13.77
N ALA A 111 14.75 -1.31 14.69
CA ALA A 111 14.88 -1.00 16.11
C ALA A 111 16.30 -0.51 16.41
N ASN A 112 16.42 0.53 17.22
CA ASN A 112 17.70 1.07 17.70
C ASN A 112 18.66 1.56 16.59
N CYS A 113 18.10 2.00 15.46
CA CYS A 113 18.87 2.61 14.37
C CYS A 113 18.45 4.08 14.18
N TYR A 114 19.42 4.96 13.90
CA TYR A 114 19.22 6.38 13.66
C TYR A 114 20.22 6.91 12.61
N PRO A 115 19.89 7.99 11.87
CA PRO A 115 20.82 8.61 10.94
C PRO A 115 22.08 9.10 11.64
N ILE A 116 23.23 8.95 10.98
CA ILE A 116 24.53 9.40 11.52
C ILE A 116 24.66 10.93 11.46
N LYS A 117 24.09 11.56 10.43
CA LYS A 117 24.18 13.00 10.18
C LYS A 117 22.80 13.65 10.31
N GLY A 118 22.53 14.23 11.47
CA GLY A 118 21.26 14.93 11.74
C GLY A 118 20.08 13.97 11.85
N GLU A 119 18.93 14.39 11.32
CA GLU A 119 17.65 13.68 11.52
C GLU A 119 17.18 12.87 10.30
N ILE A 120 17.90 12.95 9.16
CA ILE A 120 17.48 12.36 7.89
C ILE A 120 18.49 11.29 7.46
N TRP A 121 17.98 10.12 7.08
CA TRP A 121 18.79 9.05 6.49
C TRP A 121 19.37 9.49 5.15
N ASP A 122 20.68 9.36 5.00
CA ASP A 122 21.33 9.64 3.72
C ASP A 122 20.99 8.56 2.68
N SER A 123 21.21 8.91 1.41
CA SER A 123 20.92 8.03 0.28
C SER A 123 21.78 6.76 0.29
N GLN A 124 22.96 6.78 0.91
CA GLN A 124 23.84 5.61 1.02
C GLN A 124 23.23 4.58 1.98
N ALA A 125 22.71 4.99 3.13
CA ALA A 125 22.04 4.10 4.07
C ALA A 125 20.80 3.43 3.45
N ILE A 126 20.01 4.19 2.68
CA ILE A 126 18.83 3.67 1.96
C ILE A 126 19.28 2.67 0.88
N ALA A 127 20.34 2.97 0.13
CA ALA A 127 20.89 2.08 -0.89
C ALA A 127 21.41 0.77 -0.30
N VAL A 128 22.11 0.81 0.83
CA VAL A 128 22.57 -0.40 1.54
C VAL A 128 21.38 -1.24 1.99
N MET A 129 20.35 -0.63 2.59
CA MET A 129 19.14 -1.35 3.00
C MET A 129 18.46 -2.03 1.81
N THR A 130 18.47 -1.38 0.64
CA THR A 130 17.93 -1.94 -0.61
C THR A 130 18.72 -3.16 -1.08
N GLN A 131 20.05 -3.12 -0.96
CA GLN A 131 20.94 -4.21 -1.39
C GLN A 131 20.86 -5.45 -0.49
N ILE A 132 20.64 -5.28 0.80
CA ILE A 132 20.60 -6.41 1.76
C ILE A 132 19.22 -7.06 1.89
N THR A 133 18.20 -6.49 1.25
CA THR A 133 16.80 -6.95 1.33
C THR A 133 16.23 -7.48 0.02
N ASN A 134 16.98 -7.39 -1.08
CA ASN A 134 16.70 -8.01 -2.38
C ASN A 134 17.66 -9.18 -2.62
#